data_AF-A0A367EJ15-F1
#
_entry.id   AF-A0A367EJ15-F1
#
_cell.length_a   1.000
_cell.length_b   1.000
_cell.length_c   1.000
_cell.angle_alpha   90.00
_cell.angle_beta   90.00
_cell.angle_gamma   90.00
#
_symmetry.space_group_name_H-M   'P 1'
#
loop_
_entity.id
_entity.type
_entity.pdbx_description
1 polymer ?
#
loop_
_entity_poly.entity_id
_entity_poly.type
_entity_poly.pdbx_seq_one_letter_code
_entity_poly.pdbx_strand_id
1 'polypeptide(L)' 'MCSRPPTKAPPHRLCSRCGHAARLSREQKSRFVATAWTAQMFKHFEDPKPGYVADWPDLPEWQQETDADIFRAVEDAVG' A
#
# COMPACT_ATOMS: atom_id res chain seq x y z
N MET A 1 15.70 -52.92 -4.51
CA MET A 1 15.91 -51.53 -4.99
C MET A 1 14.63 -51.03 -5.60
N CYS A 2 14.00 -50.05 -4.97
CA CYS A 2 13.08 -49.08 -5.59
C CYS A 2 13.10 -47.85 -4.67
N SER A 3 14.17 -47.08 -4.79
CA SER A 3 14.34 -45.82 -4.07
C SER A 3 13.26 -44.85 -4.52
N ARG A 4 12.35 -44.45 -3.63
CA ARG A 4 11.45 -43.32 -3.89
C ARG A 4 12.31 -42.04 -3.95
N PRO A 5 12.12 -41.16 -4.95
CA PRO A 5 12.85 -39.91 -4.98
C PRO A 5 12.33 -38.96 -3.88
N PRO A 6 13.17 -38.05 -3.36
CA PRO A 6 12.71 -37.02 -2.45
C PRO A 6 11.76 -36.08 -3.20
N THR A 7 10.53 -35.95 -2.71
CA THR A 7 9.57 -34.96 -3.19
C THR A 7 10.16 -33.57 -2.99
N LYS A 8 10.52 -32.92 -4.10
CA LYS A 8 10.92 -31.51 -4.14
C LYS A 8 9.78 -30.67 -3.55
N ALA A 9 9.99 -30.08 -2.38
CA ALA A 9 9.06 -29.13 -1.80
C ALA A 9 8.82 -27.99 -2.81
N PRO A 10 7.56 -27.56 -3.03
CA PRO A 10 7.29 -26.44 -3.92
C PRO A 10 7.90 -25.15 -3.33
N PRO A 11 8.61 -24.32 -4.13
CA PRO A 11 8.90 -22.97 -3.70
C PRO A 11 7.57 -22.22 -3.57
N HIS A 12 7.54 -21.13 -2.80
CA HIS A 12 6.39 -20.22 -2.63
C HIS A 12 5.10 -20.81 -1.99
N ARG A 13 5.19 -21.29 -0.74
CA ARG A 13 4.04 -21.07 0.16
C ARG A 13 3.93 -19.57 0.39
N LEU A 14 3.11 -18.90 -0.43
CA LEU A 14 2.54 -17.61 -0.07
C LEU A 14 1.81 -17.84 1.26
N CYS A 15 2.35 -17.27 2.34
CA CYS A 15 1.65 -17.24 3.61
C CYS A 15 0.33 -16.51 3.36
N SER A 16 -0.81 -17.21 3.44
CA SER A 16 -2.14 -16.60 3.30
C SER A 16 -2.46 -15.54 4.37
N ARG A 17 -1.57 -15.39 5.36
CA ARG A 17 -1.61 -14.33 6.39
C ARG A 17 -0.74 -13.12 6.06
N CYS A 18 0.14 -13.20 5.06
CA CYS A 18 0.82 -12.01 4.55
C CYS A 18 -0.11 -11.34 3.54
N GLY A 19 -0.76 -10.26 3.95
CA GLY A 19 -1.60 -9.44 3.08
C GLY A 19 -0.85 -9.04 1.80
N HIS A 20 -1.57 -8.94 0.68
CA HIS A 20 -0.97 -8.53 -0.60
C HIS A 20 -0.28 -7.15 -0.54
N ALA A 21 -0.71 -6.32 0.40
CA ALA A 21 -0.13 -5.00 0.71
C ALA A 21 1.35 -5.07 1.13
N ALA A 22 1.81 -6.19 1.70
CA ALA A 22 3.22 -6.38 2.09
C ALA A 22 4.19 -6.33 0.88
N ARG A 23 3.70 -6.47 -0.36
CA ARG A 23 4.52 -6.40 -1.58
C ARG A 23 4.63 -4.99 -2.16
N LEU A 24 3.89 -4.02 -1.63
CA LEU A 24 3.91 -2.64 -2.11
C LEU A 24 5.18 -1.93 -1.63
N SER A 25 5.81 -1.18 -2.52
CA SER A 25 6.89 -0.25 -2.15
C SER A 25 6.35 0.87 -1.24
N ARG A 26 7.27 1.55 -0.54
CA ARG A 26 6.91 2.69 0.32
C ARG A 26 6.17 3.78 -0.47
N GLU A 27 6.65 4.09 -1.66
CA GLU A 27 5.98 5.04 -2.57
C GLU A 27 4.60 4.56 -3.01
N GLN A 28 4.44 3.27 -3.35
CA GLN A 28 3.13 2.73 -3.72
C GLN A 28 2.13 2.81 -2.57
N LYS A 29 2.57 2.57 -1.33
CA LYS A 29 1.76 2.73 -0.12
C LYS A 29 1.35 4.20 0.08
N SER A 30 2.28 5.13 -0.12
CA SER A 30 2.01 6.56 -0.03
C SER A 30 1.00 7.04 -1.08
N ARG A 31 1.23 6.71 -2.36
CA ARG A 31 0.33 7.06 -3.46
C ARG A 31 -1.07 6.49 -3.26
N PHE A 32 -1.21 5.32 -2.64
CA PHE A 32 -2.50 4.76 -2.31
C PHE A 32 -3.28 5.67 -1.34
N VAL A 33 -2.63 6.15 -0.27
CA VAL A 33 -3.26 7.04 0.71
C VAL A 33 -3.60 8.39 0.07
N ALA A 34 -2.68 9.00 -0.68
CA ALA A 34 -2.94 10.24 -1.40
C ALA A 34 -4.12 10.13 -2.37
N THR A 35 -4.21 9.02 -3.11
CA THR A 35 -5.32 8.76 -4.04
C THR A 35 -6.65 8.60 -3.30
N ALA A 36 -6.66 7.84 -2.19
CA ALA A 36 -7.84 7.65 -1.38
C ALA A 36 -8.33 8.98 -0.78
N TRP A 37 -7.40 9.82 -0.32
CA TRP A 37 -7.69 11.18 0.16
C TRP A 37 -8.31 12.04 -0.95
N THR A 38 -7.69 12.12 -2.13
CA THR A 38 -8.20 12.91 -3.26
C THR A 38 -9.61 12.46 -3.67
N ALA A 39 -9.85 11.15 -3.76
CA ALA A 39 -11.17 10.62 -4.05
C ALA A 39 -12.22 11.04 -3.00
N GLN A 40 -11.84 11.04 -1.73
CA GLN A 40 -12.71 11.49 -0.63
C GLN A 40 -12.95 13.00 -0.68
N MET A 41 -11.96 13.81 -1.06
CA MET A 41 -12.15 15.25 -1.24
C MET A 41 -13.21 15.54 -2.30
N PHE A 42 -13.10 14.95 -3.50
CA PHE A 42 -14.10 15.14 -4.56
C PHE A 42 -15.49 14.57 -4.21
N LYS A 43 -15.56 13.53 -3.37
CA LYS A 43 -16.83 12.98 -2.91
C LYS A 43 -17.57 13.90 -1.95
N HIS A 44 -16.84 14.61 -1.09
CA HIS A 44 -17.42 15.36 0.02
C HIS A 44 -17.42 16.88 -0.20
N PHE A 45 -16.66 17.38 -1.17
CA PHE A 45 -16.58 18.79 -1.53
C PHE A 45 -16.75 18.94 -3.05
N GLU A 46 -17.68 19.81 -3.45
CA GLU A 46 -17.95 20.10 -4.86
C GLU A 46 -16.76 20.83 -5.53
N ASP A 47 -16.11 21.74 -4.79
CA ASP A 47 -14.93 22.50 -5.23
C ASP A 47 -13.82 22.39 -4.17
N PRO A 48 -13.06 21.28 -4.13
CA PRO A 48 -11.99 21.11 -3.16
C PRO A 48 -10.83 22.07 -3.45
N LYS A 49 -10.20 22.59 -2.38
CA LYS A 49 -9.03 23.46 -2.52
C LYS A 49 -7.92 22.74 -3.31
N PRO A 50 -7.22 23.41 -4.25
CA PRO A 50 -6.17 22.78 -5.04
C PRO A 50 -5.10 22.06 -4.21
N GLY A 51 -4.71 22.63 -3.06
CA GLY A 51 -3.72 22.01 -2.16
C GLY A 51 -4.20 20.72 -1.49
N TYR A 52 -5.50 20.41 -1.49
CA TYR A 52 -6.04 19.15 -0.95
C TYR A 52 -6.06 18.02 -1.97
N VAL A 53 -5.96 18.36 -3.26
CA VAL A 53 -6.09 17.41 -4.38
C VAL A 53 -4.89 17.51 -5.32
N ALA A 54 -3.76 18.02 -4.83
CA ALA A 54 -2.52 18.11 -5.59
C ALA A 54 -2.08 16.73 -6.08
N ASP A 55 -1.57 16.66 -7.32
CA ASP A 55 -1.04 15.44 -7.88
C ASP A 55 0.24 15.01 -7.15
N TRP A 56 0.54 13.70 -7.19
CA TRP A 56 1.66 13.11 -6.44
C TRP A 56 3.01 13.84 -6.60
N PRO A 57 3.47 14.22 -7.81
CA PRO A 57 4.74 14.92 -7.98
C PRO A 57 4.78 16.31 -7.34
N ASP A 58 3.62 16.91 -7.09
CA ASP A 58 3.47 18.25 -6.52
C ASP A 58 3.29 18.22 -4.99
N LEU A 59 3.17 17.02 -4.39
CA LEU A 59 3.12 16.87 -2.94
C LEU A 59 4.51 17.11 -2.34
N PRO A 60 4.61 17.87 -1.24
CA PRO A 60 5.89 18.05 -0.56
C PRO A 60 6.38 16.73 0.02
N GLU A 61 7.70 16.53 0.06
CA GLU A 61 8.34 15.28 0.51
C GLU A 61 7.85 14.83 1.89
N TRP A 62 7.69 15.76 2.85
CA TRP A 62 7.20 15.39 4.18
C TRP A 62 5.80 14.77 4.15
N GLN A 63 4.94 15.18 3.22
CA GLN A 63 3.59 14.65 3.08
C GLN A 63 3.62 13.28 2.42
N GLN A 64 4.44 13.11 1.39
CA GLN A 64 4.72 11.81 0.77
C GLN A 64 5.21 10.79 1.82
N GLU A 65 6.11 11.23 2.71
CA GLU A 65 6.63 10.39 3.78
C GLU A 65 5.55 10.07 4.83
N THR A 66 4.72 11.05 5.19
CA THR A 66 3.62 10.90 6.15
C THR A 66 2.55 9.94 5.63
N ASP A 67 2.17 10.03 4.35
CA ASP A 67 1.15 9.18 3.74
C ASP A 67 1.58 7.70 3.73
N ALA A 68 2.86 7.41 3.52
CA ALA A 68 3.40 6.06 3.68
C ALA A 68 3.34 5.57 5.14
N ASP A 69 3.61 6.46 6.10
CA ASP A 69 3.56 6.12 7.53
C ASP A 69 2.11 5.89 7.99
N ILE A 70 1.14 6.65 7.46
CA ILE A 70 -0.30 6.40 7.67
C ILE A 70 -0.66 5.02 7.16
N PHE A 71 -0.26 4.66 5.93
CA PHE A 71 -0.53 3.32 5.40
C PHE A 71 0.00 2.24 6.34
N ARG A 72 1.26 2.36 6.78
CA ARG A 72 1.87 1.40 7.69
C ARG A 72 1.12 1.32 9.02
N ALA A 73 0.76 2.46 9.62
CA ALA A 73 0.05 2.49 10.88
C ALA A 73 -1.33 1.82 10.80
N VAL A 74 -2.04 2.00 9.67
CA VAL A 74 -3.32 1.31 9.43
C VAL A 74 -3.09 -0.19 9.23
N GLU A 75 -2.09 -0.58 8.43
CA GLU A 75 -1.72 -1.99 8.20
C GLU A 75 -1.39 -2.70 9.53
N ASP A 76 -0.62 -2.08 10.41
CA ASP A 76 -0.27 -2.60 11.73
C ASP A 76 -1.48 -2.66 12.68
N ALA A 77 -2.44 -1.73 12.56
CA ALA A 77 -3.63 -1.69 13.42
C ALA A 77 -4.69 -2.75 13.06
N VAL A 78 -4.71 -3.22 11.81
CA VAL A 78 -5.69 -4.20 11.32
C VAL A 78 -5.12 -5.62 11.13
N GLY A 79 -3.80 -5.78 11.15
CA GLY A 79 -3.09 -7.06 11.06
C GLY A 79 -3.03 -7.82 12.38
#